data_AF-A0A967WF88-F1
#
_entry.id   AF-A0A967WF88-F1
#
_cell.length_a   1.000
_cell.length_b   1.000
_cell.length_c   1.000
_cell.angle_alpha   90.00
_cell.angle_beta   90.00
_cell.angle_gamma   90.00
#
_symmetry.space_group_name_H-M   'P 1'
#
loop_
_entity.id
_entity.type
_entity.pdbx_description
1 polymer ?
#
loop_
_entity_poly.entity_id
_entity_poly.type
_entity_poly.pdbx_seq_one_letter_code
_entity_poly.pdbx_strand_id
1 'polypeptide(L)'
;MEEIIYRAAERDGYGELAEWLVRVSQPPEQHCLLTWSGQSAAGLQQQLLGYLDDSELCYVLAFHDGRLVGAIGAEYDEELGRGWLHGPHVTAKDWEPIAEELVTRLLAELPSSIEQ
;
A
#
# COMPACT_ATOMS: atom_id res chain seq x y z
N MET A 1 -3.86 21.53 11.88
CA MET A 1 -3.49 20.22 11.32
C MET A 1 -4.62 19.86 10.40
N GLU A 2 -4.31 19.81 9.11
CA GLU A 2 -5.25 19.29 8.13
C GLU A 2 -5.50 17.80 8.45
N GLU A 3 -6.76 17.37 8.38
CA GLU A 3 -7.16 16.03 8.83
C GLU A 3 -6.76 14.98 7.78
N ILE A 4 -6.00 13.96 8.20
CA ILE A 4 -5.68 12.79 7.39
C ILE A 4 -6.61 11.66 7.81
N ILE A 5 -7.30 11.08 6.84
CA ILE A 5 -8.20 9.95 7.03
C ILE A 5 -7.50 8.69 6.55
N TYR A 6 -7.40 7.69 7.41
CA TYR A 6 -6.79 6.40 7.07
C TYR A 6 -7.85 5.33 6.97
N ARG A 7 -7.75 4.47 5.95
CA ARG A 7 -8.65 3.33 5.76
C ARG A 7 -7.95 2.17 5.08
N ALA A 8 -8.39 0.95 5.35
CA ALA A 8 -8.02 -0.21 4.56
C ALA A 8 -8.52 -0.03 3.11
N ALA A 9 -7.78 -0.58 2.15
CA ALA A 9 -8.20 -0.60 0.76
C ALA A 9 -9.34 -1.63 0.58
N GLU A 10 -10.42 -1.20 -0.06
CA GLU A 10 -11.47 -2.11 -0.52
C GLU A 10 -11.17 -2.57 -1.95
N ARG A 11 -11.71 -3.73 -2.35
CA ARG A 11 -11.48 -4.32 -3.69
C ARG A 11 -11.67 -3.32 -4.83
N ASP A 12 -12.75 -2.55 -4.78
CA ASP A 12 -13.09 -1.57 -5.82
C ASP A 12 -12.09 -0.41 -5.92
N GLY A 13 -11.30 -0.18 -4.87
CA GLY A 13 -10.27 0.86 -4.80
C GLY A 13 -8.92 0.48 -5.42
N TYR A 14 -8.70 -0.79 -5.77
CA TYR A 14 -7.39 -1.25 -6.28
C TYR A 14 -7.02 -0.68 -7.66
N GLY A 15 -8.00 -0.27 -8.46
CA GLY A 15 -7.74 0.46 -9.71
C GLY A 15 -7.07 1.81 -9.46
N GLU A 16 -7.67 2.63 -8.60
CA GLU A 16 -7.13 3.95 -8.23
C GLU A 16 -5.77 3.82 -7.51
N LEU A 17 -5.64 2.82 -6.63
CA LEU A 17 -4.38 2.52 -5.95
C LEU A 17 -3.25 2.18 -6.94
N ALA A 18 -3.50 1.30 -7.91
CA ALA A 18 -2.49 0.90 -8.88
C ALA A 18 -2.05 2.06 -9.77
N GLU A 19 -2.99 2.89 -10.23
CA GLU A 19 -2.68 4.12 -10.98
C GLU A 19 -1.84 5.09 -10.13
N TRP A 20 -2.17 5.22 -8.85
CA TRP A 20 -1.42 6.07 -7.93
C TRP A 20 0.00 5.54 -7.69
N LEU A 21 0.16 4.25 -7.41
CA LEU A 21 1.47 3.61 -7.17
C LEU A 21 2.40 3.76 -8.38
N VAL A 22 1.90 3.50 -9.58
CA VAL A 22 2.68 3.70 -10.83
C VAL A 22 3.11 5.16 -11.00
N ARG A 23 2.25 6.11 -10.65
CA ARG A 23 2.57 7.54 -10.76
C ARG A 23 3.61 7.98 -9.74
N VAL A 24 3.49 7.55 -8.48
CA VAL A 24 4.46 7.95 -7.43
C VAL A 24 5.80 7.27 -7.63
N SER A 25 5.84 6.05 -8.16
CA SER A 25 7.09 5.35 -8.45
C SER A 25 7.73 5.72 -9.79
N GLN A 26 7.37 6.84 -10.44
CA GLN A 26 8.09 7.28 -11.66
C GLN A 26 9.56 7.67 -11.41
N PRO A 27 9.91 8.37 -10.31
CA PRO A 27 11.31 8.63 -9.97
C PRO A 27 12.01 7.32 -9.55
N PRO A 28 13.19 6.99 -10.09
CA PRO A 28 13.90 5.76 -9.77
C PRO A 28 14.17 5.54 -8.28
N GLU A 29 14.37 6.61 -7.52
CA GLU A 29 14.57 6.59 -6.07
C GLU A 29 13.30 6.21 -5.28
N GLN A 30 12.13 6.19 -5.92
CA GLN A 30 10.83 5.79 -5.34
C GLN A 30 10.38 4.42 -5.84
N HIS A 31 11.24 3.68 -6.56
CA HIS A 31 10.95 2.30 -6.96
C HIS A 31 10.95 1.39 -5.73
N CYS A 32 9.83 0.71 -5.51
CA CYS A 32 9.76 -0.42 -4.58
C CYS A 32 9.63 -1.70 -5.41
N LEU A 33 10.43 -2.71 -5.08
CA LEU A 33 10.52 -3.97 -5.84
C LEU A 33 9.17 -4.64 -6.05
N LEU A 34 8.27 -4.53 -5.07
CA LEU A 34 6.99 -5.23 -5.04
C LEU A 34 5.84 -4.43 -5.69
N THR A 35 6.02 -3.13 -5.89
CA THR A 35 5.00 -2.26 -6.51
C THR A 35 5.42 -1.70 -7.87
N TRP A 36 6.67 -1.87 -8.28
CA TRP A 36 7.16 -1.44 -9.59
C TRP A 36 6.83 -2.44 -10.69
N SER A 37 5.82 -2.12 -11.52
CA SER A 37 5.34 -2.96 -12.64
C SER A 37 5.80 -2.48 -14.03
N GLY A 38 6.88 -1.69 -14.12
CA GLY A 38 7.33 -1.15 -15.41
C GLY A 38 6.32 -0.20 -16.06
N GLN A 39 5.61 0.59 -15.24
CA GLN A 39 4.62 1.62 -15.61
C GLN A 39 3.21 1.13 -16.00
N SER A 40 2.89 -0.16 -15.88
CA SER A 40 1.53 -0.66 -16.20
C SER A 40 0.61 -0.63 -14.98
N ALA A 41 -0.28 0.36 -14.90
CA ALA A 41 -1.29 0.43 -13.84
C ALA A 41 -2.27 -0.76 -13.90
N ALA A 42 -2.73 -1.13 -15.09
CA ALA A 42 -3.60 -2.29 -15.28
C ALA A 42 -2.90 -3.60 -14.90
N GLY A 43 -1.61 -3.74 -15.24
CA GLY A 43 -0.82 -4.92 -14.86
C GLY A 43 -0.61 -5.00 -13.34
N LEU A 44 -0.29 -3.87 -12.70
CA LEU A 44 -0.17 -3.80 -11.25
C LEU A 44 -1.51 -4.11 -10.57
N GLN A 45 -2.62 -3.56 -11.05
CA GLN A 45 -3.95 -3.85 -10.52
C GLN A 45 -4.26 -5.36 -10.59
N GLN A 46 -4.00 -6.00 -11.73
CA GLN A 46 -4.23 -7.43 -11.90
C GLN A 46 -3.39 -8.26 -10.92
N GLN A 47 -2.11 -7.91 -10.73
CA GLN A 47 -1.25 -8.57 -9.77
C GLN A 47 -1.77 -8.43 -8.34
N LEU A 48 -2.09 -7.20 -7.92
CA LEU A 48 -2.59 -6.92 -6.57
C LEU A 48 -3.93 -7.61 -6.29
N LEU A 49 -4.83 -7.66 -7.28
CA LEU A 49 -6.09 -8.39 -7.14
C LEU A 49 -5.88 -9.91 -7.04
N GLY A 50 -4.84 -10.45 -7.69
CA GLY A 50 -4.45 -11.86 -7.53
C GLY A 50 -4.13 -12.19 -6.08
N TYR A 51 -3.19 -11.46 -5.47
CA TYR A 51 -2.85 -11.66 -4.06
C TYR A 51 -4.04 -11.40 -3.12
N LEU A 52 -4.88 -10.40 -3.43
CA LEU A 52 -6.09 -10.15 -2.65
C LEU A 52 -7.09 -11.32 -2.73
N ASP A 53 -7.26 -11.91 -3.91
CA ASP A 53 -8.15 -13.06 -4.13
C ASP A 53 -7.65 -14.31 -3.38
N ASP A 54 -6.32 -14.46 -3.26
CA ASP A 54 -5.68 -15.52 -2.48
C ASP A 54 -5.66 -15.23 -0.96
N SER A 55 -6.18 -14.08 -0.52
CA SER A 55 -6.14 -13.60 0.88
C SER A 55 -4.71 -13.43 1.40
N GLU A 56 -3.80 -13.02 0.53
CA GLU A 56 -2.37 -12.83 0.79
C GLU A 56 -1.97 -11.35 0.72
N LEU A 57 -2.94 -10.43 0.70
CA LEU A 57 -2.68 -9.00 0.56
C LEU A 57 -3.57 -8.14 1.45
N CYS A 58 -2.96 -7.15 2.07
CA CYS A 58 -3.67 -6.02 2.69
C CYS A 58 -3.00 -4.70 2.34
N TYR A 59 -3.80 -3.63 2.32
CA TYR A 59 -3.32 -2.26 2.07
C TYR A 59 -4.03 -1.28 3.00
N VAL A 60 -3.29 -0.28 3.47
CA VAL A 60 -3.79 0.88 4.18
C VAL A 60 -3.48 2.13 3.37
N LEU A 61 -4.48 3.00 3.27
CA LEU A 61 -4.47 4.22 2.46
C LEU A 61 -4.66 5.43 3.37
N ALA A 62 -3.92 6.51 3.08
CA ALA A 62 -4.04 7.81 3.74
C ALA A 62 -4.61 8.86 2.77
N PHE A 63 -5.68 9.52 3.17
CA PHE A 63 -6.39 10.53 2.39
C PHE A 63 -6.32 11.90 3.05
N HIS A 64 -6.08 12.94 2.25
CA HIS A 64 -6.16 14.33 2.65
C HIS A 64 -7.10 15.07 1.69
N ASP A 65 -8.17 15.70 2.21
CA ASP A 65 -9.22 16.34 1.40
C ASP A 65 -9.76 15.43 0.28
N GLY A 66 -9.94 14.14 0.61
CA GLY A 66 -10.42 13.12 -0.33
C GLY A 66 -9.40 12.64 -1.37
N ARG A 67 -8.15 13.12 -1.31
CA ARG A 67 -7.06 12.71 -2.23
C ARG A 67 -6.13 11.73 -1.56
N LEU A 68 -5.75 10.67 -2.27
CA LEU A 68 -4.76 9.70 -1.81
C LEU A 68 -3.38 10.37 -1.71
N VAL A 69 -2.83 10.43 -0.49
CA VAL A 69 -1.53 11.05 -0.18
C VAL A 69 -0.51 10.06 0.40
N GLY A 70 -0.94 8.86 0.75
CA GLY A 70 -0.04 7.78 1.13
C GLY A 70 -0.69 6.40 1.04
N ALA A 71 0.13 5.39 0.84
CA ALA A 71 -0.28 3.99 0.83
C ALA A 71 0.85 3.12 1.37
N ILE A 72 0.49 2.08 2.11
CA ILE A 72 1.37 0.98 2.46
C ILE A 72 0.57 -0.32 2.29
N GLY A 73 1.22 -1.37 1.86
CA GLY A 73 0.63 -2.70 1.84
C GLY A 73 1.61 -3.76 2.26
N ALA A 74 1.13 -4.98 2.38
CA ALA A 74 1.95 -6.16 2.55
C ALA A 74 1.33 -7.31 1.78
N GLU A 75 2.12 -7.92 0.90
CA GLU A 75 1.95 -9.32 0.50
C GLU A 75 2.41 -10.18 1.67
N TYR A 76 1.67 -11.23 2.02
CA TYR A 76 2.00 -12.07 3.18
C TYR A 76 1.66 -13.53 2.95
N ASP A 77 2.40 -14.39 3.65
CA ASP A 77 2.24 -15.83 3.68
C ASP A 77 2.11 -16.26 5.15
N GLU A 78 0.91 -16.72 5.52
CA GLU A 78 0.60 -17.17 6.88
C GLU A 78 1.28 -18.50 7.25
N GLU A 79 1.58 -19.36 6.26
CA GLU A 79 2.27 -20.63 6.51
C GLU A 79 3.75 -20.40 6.86
N LEU A 80 4.37 -19.41 6.21
CA LEU A 80 5.73 -18.97 6.49
C LEU A 80 5.82 -17.96 7.63
N GLY A 81 4.69 -17.34 8.01
CA GLY A 81 4.62 -16.27 9.02
C GLY A 81 5.36 -15.01 8.58
N ARG A 82 5.38 -14.70 7.26
CA ARG A 82 6.17 -13.60 6.69
C ARG A 82 5.32 -12.64 5.88
N GLY A 83 5.68 -11.35 5.96
CA GLY A 83 5.13 -10.29 5.12
C GLY A 83 6.23 -9.53 4.38
N TRP A 84 5.89 -9.03 3.20
CA TRP A 84 6.75 -8.22 2.35
C TRP A 84 6.10 -6.87 2.08
N LEU A 85 6.75 -5.81 2.53
CA LEU A 85 6.17 -4.47 2.53
C LEU A 85 6.16 -3.81 1.15
N HIS A 86 4.99 -3.32 0.77
CA HIS A 86 4.75 -2.46 -0.37
C HIS A 86 4.77 -1.00 0.09
N GLY A 87 5.96 -0.38 0.12
CA GLY A 87 6.15 1.01 0.55
C GLY A 87 6.88 1.16 1.90
N PRO A 88 6.58 2.18 2.71
CA PRO A 88 5.49 3.16 2.55
C PRO A 88 5.73 4.14 1.40
N HIS A 89 4.67 4.41 0.66
CA HIS A 89 4.64 5.46 -0.37
C HIS A 89 3.87 6.65 0.21
N VAL A 90 4.47 7.85 0.24
CA VAL A 90 3.83 9.07 0.76
C VAL A 90 4.24 10.26 -0.10
N THR A 91 3.26 11.05 -0.55
CA THR A 91 3.48 12.25 -1.37
C THR A 91 3.31 13.56 -0.61
N ALA A 92 2.78 13.50 0.61
CA ALA A 92 2.64 14.67 1.48
C ALA A 92 4.01 15.16 1.97
N LYS A 93 4.11 16.47 2.24
CA LYS A 93 5.35 17.11 2.69
C LYS A 93 5.79 16.61 4.06
N ASP A 94 4.84 16.40 4.97
CA ASP A 94 5.08 15.87 6.30
C ASP A 94 5.06 14.33 6.24
N TRP A 95 6.11 13.78 5.62
CA TRP A 95 6.21 12.36 5.27
C TRP A 95 6.18 11.43 6.49
N GLU A 96 6.99 11.74 7.51
CA GLU A 96 7.29 10.85 8.63
C GLU A 96 6.07 10.49 9.49
N PRO A 97 5.24 11.46 9.96
CA PRO A 97 4.04 11.14 10.73
C PRO A 97 3.02 10.28 9.94
N ILE A 98 2.94 10.49 8.61
CA ILE A 98 2.02 9.72 7.77
C ILE A 98 2.54 8.31 7.57
N ALA A 99 3.85 8.14 7.34
CA ALA A 99 4.48 6.85 7.18
C ALA A 99 4.39 5.99 8.46
N GLU A 100 4.63 6.58 9.63
CA GLU A 100 4.52 5.88 10.92
C GLU A 100 3.09 5.39 11.21
N GLU A 101 2.09 6.25 10.98
CA GLU A 101 0.68 5.88 11.17
C GLU A 101 0.23 4.82 10.15
N LEU A 102 0.72 4.89 8.90
CA LEU A 102 0.48 3.87 7.88
C LEU A 102 1.02 2.49 8.32
N VAL A 103 2.26 2.44 8.80
CA VAL A 103 2.87 1.18 9.31
C VAL A 103 2.07 0.66 10.50
N THR A 104 1.76 1.52 11.48
CA THR A 104 0.99 1.14 12.67
C THR A 104 -0.34 0.50 12.31
N ARG A 105 -1.05 1.07 11.33
CA ARG A 105 -2.33 0.53 10.86
C ARG A 105 -2.16 -0.75 10.07
N LEU A 106 -1.16 -0.85 9.19
CA LEU A 106 -0.90 -2.08 8.45
C LEU A 106 -0.63 -3.26 9.38
N LEU A 107 0.17 -3.05 10.42
CA LEU A 107 0.46 -4.09 11.41
C LEU A 107 -0.79 -4.54 12.19
N ALA A 108 -1.81 -3.67 12.31
CA ALA A 108 -3.09 -4.02 12.93
C ALA A 108 -4.04 -4.77 11.97
N GLU A 109 -3.86 -4.63 10.65
CA GLU A 109 -4.63 -5.35 9.63
C GLU A 109 -4.03 -6.72 9.28
N LEU A 110 -2.72 -6.92 9.53
CA LEU A 110 -2.04 -8.18 9.24
C LEU A 110 -2.54 -9.32 10.15
N PRO A 111 -2.62 -10.56 9.62
CA PRO A 111 -2.87 -11.74 10.45
C PRO A 111 -1.85 -11.87 11.57
N SER A 112 -2.28 -12.35 12.74
CA SER A 112 -1.40 -12.52 13.90
C SER A 112 -0.28 -13.56 13.70
N SER A 113 -0.39 -14.37 12.64
CA SER A 113 0.61 -15.35 12.20
C SER A 113 1.84 -14.68 11.56
N ILE A 114 1.73 -13.42 11.13
CA ILE A 114 2.83 -12.71 10.48
C ILE A 114 3.75 -12.09 11.55
N GLU A 115 4.99 -12.54 11.59
CA GLU A 115 6.00 -12.03 12.52
C GLU A 115 6.49 -10.62 12.10
N GLN A 116 6.68 -9.74 13.08
CA GLN A 116 7.17 -8.37 12.91
C GLN A 116 8.70 -8.28 13.06
#